data_AF-A0A7S2KFK0-F1
#
_entry.id   AF-A0A7S2KFK0-F1
#
_cell.length_a   1.000
_cell.length_b   1.000
_cell.length_c   1.000
_cell.angle_alpha   90.00
_cell.angle_beta   90.00
_cell.angle_gamma   90.00
#
_symmetry.space_group_name_H-M   'P 1'
#
loop_
_entity.id
_entity.type
_entity.pdbx_description
1 polymer ?
#
loop_
_entity_poly.entity_id
_entity_poly.type
_entity_poly.pdbx_seq_one_letter_code
_entity_poly.pdbx_strand_id
1 'polypeptide(L)'
;GDFPRCGAAYCGECYTDYEDSPFPVQRTVDEEEDGEEMGFEVDDEAKKRFMHGRTGDHVMGVGFECDVCNFRNINKRDVVWNSEKDLNTLRYIRRASLDVMWSRESDTVRDNFRRMQKDWKSAQEELNIGNVFPKMGRPEMEDKNGIGVAVVMLHTSKRKGRYSDHLQVETIRKTATWYMNAYTAITEEDDGTLFASDDKTMFASSSPTRTKWFQRFQLGMKRRMGVTRK
;
A
#
# COMPACT_ATOMS: atom_id res chain seq x y z
N GLY A 1 -17.01 16.28 4.80
CA GLY A 1 -17.03 16.97 3.50
C GLY A 1 -18.26 16.55 2.73
N ASP A 2 -18.55 17.24 1.63
CA ASP A 2 -19.85 17.16 0.92
C ASP A 2 -19.98 15.96 -0.04
N PHE A 3 -19.11 14.96 0.09
CA PHE A 3 -19.09 13.80 -0.79
C PHE A 3 -19.76 12.56 -0.15
N PRO A 4 -20.31 11.64 -0.97
CA PRO A 4 -20.86 10.38 -0.47
C PRO A 4 -19.85 9.62 0.40
N ARG A 5 -20.35 8.99 1.48
CA ARG A 5 -19.50 8.25 2.43
C ARG A 5 -18.89 7.02 1.75
N CYS A 6 -17.58 6.84 1.93
CA CYS A 6 -16.89 5.61 1.56
C CYS A 6 -17.41 4.45 2.43
N GLY A 7 -17.67 3.29 1.81
CA GLY A 7 -17.94 2.06 2.56
C GLY A 7 -16.72 1.52 3.33
N ALA A 8 -15.52 2.09 3.08
CA ALA A 8 -14.23 1.72 3.68
C ALA A 8 -13.88 0.22 3.57
N ALA A 9 -14.51 -0.46 2.60
CA ALA A 9 -14.29 -1.85 2.24
C ALA A 9 -14.67 -2.04 0.76
N TYR A 10 -14.09 -3.06 0.14
CA TYR A 10 -14.41 -3.54 -1.20
C TYR A 10 -14.51 -5.06 -1.19
N CYS A 11 -15.19 -5.63 -2.18
CA CYS A 11 -14.99 -7.03 -2.53
C CYS A 11 -13.55 -7.20 -3.02
N GLY A 12 -12.80 -8.14 -2.43
CA GLY A 12 -11.39 -8.36 -2.76
C GLY A 12 -11.19 -8.66 -4.24
N GLU A 13 -11.91 -9.65 -4.75
CA GLU A 13 -11.83 -10.09 -6.14
C GLU A 13 -12.32 -9.05 -7.14
N CYS A 14 -13.25 -8.16 -6.75
CA CYS A 14 -13.69 -7.07 -7.63
C CYS A 14 -12.75 -5.85 -7.60
N TYR A 15 -11.88 -5.75 -6.59
CA TYR A 15 -10.89 -4.67 -6.50
C TYR A 15 -9.65 -5.08 -7.30
N THR A 16 -9.77 -5.07 -8.62
CA THR A 16 -8.71 -5.46 -9.55
C THR A 16 -7.92 -4.25 -10.05
N ASP A 17 -6.70 -4.49 -10.48
CA ASP A 17 -5.95 -3.57 -11.33
C ASP A 17 -6.53 -3.57 -12.75
N TYR A 18 -6.04 -2.65 -13.57
CA TYR A 18 -6.42 -2.54 -14.98
C TYR A 18 -5.65 -3.57 -15.82
N GLU A 19 -6.28 -4.12 -16.86
CA GLU A 19 -5.64 -5.12 -17.73
C GLU A 19 -4.40 -4.55 -18.44
N ASP A 20 -4.43 -3.27 -18.81
CA ASP A 20 -3.34 -2.52 -19.43
C ASP A 20 -2.43 -1.83 -18.39
N SER A 21 -2.43 -2.32 -17.15
CA SER A 21 -1.64 -1.74 -16.05
C SER A 21 -0.16 -1.66 -16.43
N PRO A 22 0.45 -0.45 -16.45
CA PRO A 22 1.82 -0.27 -16.91
C PRO A 22 2.86 -0.54 -15.82
N PHE A 23 2.45 -1.12 -14.68
CA PHE A 23 3.31 -1.30 -13.52
C PHE A 23 3.99 -2.66 -13.55
N PRO A 24 5.31 -2.71 -13.32
CA PRO A 24 6.05 -3.97 -13.40
C PRO A 24 5.66 -4.95 -12.29
N VAL A 25 5.51 -6.21 -12.70
CA VAL A 25 5.38 -7.39 -11.83
C VAL A 25 6.60 -8.29 -12.06
N GLN A 26 7.17 -8.80 -10.98
CA GLN A 26 8.36 -9.65 -10.94
C GLN A 26 8.14 -10.89 -11.79
N ARG A 27 9.16 -11.24 -12.58
CA ARG A 27 9.13 -12.45 -13.42
C ARG A 27 9.93 -13.60 -12.82
N THR A 28 10.85 -13.35 -11.88
CA THR A 28 11.75 -14.34 -11.29
C THR A 28 11.91 -14.12 -9.79
N VAL A 29 11.85 -15.15 -8.94
CA VAL A 29 12.20 -15.08 -7.51
C VAL A 29 13.66 -15.50 -7.34
N ASP A 30 14.43 -14.76 -6.56
CA ASP A 30 15.75 -15.19 -6.12
C ASP A 30 15.54 -16.10 -4.90
N GLU A 31 15.67 -17.42 -5.05
CA GLU A 31 15.87 -18.32 -3.92
C GLU A 31 17.39 -18.46 -3.71
N GLU A 32 17.89 -17.98 -2.57
CA GLU A 32 19.27 -18.24 -2.16
C GLU A 32 19.33 -19.67 -1.60
N GLU A 33 19.48 -20.67 -2.46
CA GLU A 33 19.96 -22.00 -2.08
C GLU A 33 21.36 -22.21 -2.68
N ASP A 34 22.35 -22.43 -1.82
CA ASP A 34 23.71 -22.89 -2.17
C ASP A 34 24.55 -22.02 -3.13
N GLY A 35 24.39 -20.70 -3.11
CA GLY A 35 25.35 -19.78 -3.74
C GLY A 35 25.35 -19.76 -5.28
N GLU A 36 24.39 -20.43 -5.91
CA GLU A 36 24.05 -20.25 -7.32
C GLU A 36 22.68 -19.56 -7.44
N GLU A 37 22.64 -18.46 -8.19
CA GLU A 37 21.45 -17.62 -8.38
C GLU A 37 20.45 -18.34 -9.30
N MET A 38 19.61 -19.19 -8.73
CA MET A 38 18.50 -19.84 -9.44
C MET A 38 17.29 -18.90 -9.41
N GLY A 39 17.22 -18.00 -10.40
CA GLY A 39 16.03 -17.18 -10.62
C GLY A 39 14.87 -18.06 -11.08
N PHE A 40 14.04 -18.57 -10.16
CA PHE A 40 12.86 -19.34 -10.52
C PHE A 40 11.83 -18.42 -11.15
N GLU A 41 11.37 -18.75 -12.37
CA GLU A 41 10.29 -18.01 -12.99
C GLU A 41 9.04 -18.04 -12.09
N VAL A 42 8.54 -16.85 -11.77
CA VAL A 42 7.22 -16.71 -11.14
C VAL A 42 6.21 -17.11 -12.19
N ASP A 43 5.43 -18.16 -11.92
CA ASP A 43 4.35 -18.56 -12.81
C ASP A 43 3.32 -17.42 -12.98
N ASP A 44 2.54 -17.48 -14.06
CA ASP A 44 1.58 -16.42 -14.38
C ASP A 44 0.45 -16.32 -13.35
N GLU A 45 0.15 -17.39 -12.61
CA GLU A 45 -0.82 -17.38 -11.51
C GLU A 45 -0.32 -16.57 -10.30
N ALA A 46 0.94 -16.74 -9.92
CA ALA A 46 1.60 -15.97 -8.88
C ALA A 46 1.77 -14.50 -9.28
N LYS A 47 1.80 -14.17 -10.56
CA LYS A 47 1.73 -12.77 -11.04
C LYS A 47 0.33 -12.19 -10.89
N LYS A 48 -0.71 -12.94 -11.27
CA LYS A 48 -2.12 -12.50 -11.18
C LYS A 48 -2.53 -12.12 -9.77
N ARG A 49 -1.92 -12.73 -8.74
CA ARG A 49 -2.21 -12.41 -7.34
C ARG A 49 -2.08 -10.90 -7.09
N PHE A 50 -1.02 -10.24 -7.58
CA PHE A 50 -0.80 -8.81 -7.38
C PHE A 50 -1.82 -7.91 -8.11
N MET A 51 -2.68 -8.49 -8.95
CA MET A 51 -3.65 -7.76 -9.78
C MET A 51 -5.01 -7.62 -9.12
N HIS A 52 -5.24 -8.16 -7.93
CA HIS A 52 -6.51 -8.01 -7.23
C HIS A 52 -6.35 -7.98 -5.70
N GLY A 53 -7.34 -7.43 -5.00
CA GLY A 53 -7.41 -7.48 -3.55
C GLY A 53 -7.92 -8.85 -3.06
N ARG A 54 -7.93 -9.04 -1.74
CA ARG A 54 -8.46 -10.24 -1.09
C ARG A 54 -9.51 -9.88 -0.05
N THR A 55 -10.47 -10.78 0.11
CA THR A 55 -11.43 -10.70 1.20
C THR A 55 -10.69 -10.67 2.54
N GLY A 56 -10.92 -9.61 3.33
CA GLY A 56 -10.25 -9.38 4.61
C GLY A 56 -9.15 -8.32 4.60
N ASP A 57 -8.68 -7.83 3.43
CA ASP A 57 -7.58 -6.85 3.40
C ASP A 57 -7.91 -5.55 4.16
N HIS A 58 -9.17 -5.11 4.14
CA HIS A 58 -9.66 -3.92 4.86
C HIS A 58 -9.47 -3.98 6.39
N VAL A 59 -9.29 -5.16 6.99
CA VAL A 59 -9.08 -5.32 8.43
C VAL A 59 -7.63 -5.64 8.80
N MET A 60 -6.69 -5.52 7.86
CA MET A 60 -5.31 -5.90 8.11
C MET A 60 -4.49 -4.85 8.86
N GLY A 61 -5.09 -3.87 9.53
CA GLY A 61 -4.37 -2.93 10.41
C GLY A 61 -3.70 -1.75 9.70
N VAL A 62 -4.17 -1.41 8.50
CA VAL A 62 -4.01 -0.10 7.84
C VAL A 62 -5.36 0.28 7.25
N GLY A 63 -5.73 1.56 7.31
CA GLY A 63 -7.03 2.01 6.80
C GLY A 63 -7.12 1.86 5.29
N PHE A 64 -8.23 1.28 4.81
CA PHE A 64 -8.60 1.29 3.40
C PHE A 64 -9.50 2.49 3.11
N GLU A 65 -9.23 3.15 1.99
CA GLU A 65 -10.11 4.14 1.37
C GLU A 65 -10.20 3.85 -0.12
N CYS A 66 -11.35 4.11 -0.73
CA CYS A 66 -11.52 3.89 -2.17
C CYS A 66 -10.69 4.88 -3.00
N ASP A 67 -10.48 4.56 -4.28
CA ASP A 67 -9.62 5.36 -5.15
C ASP A 67 -10.07 6.83 -5.24
N VAL A 68 -11.39 7.05 -5.29
CA VAL A 68 -11.98 8.39 -5.34
C VAL A 68 -11.75 9.17 -4.04
N CYS A 69 -11.81 8.52 -2.87
CA CYS A 69 -11.55 9.18 -1.59
C CYS A 69 -10.07 9.57 -1.48
N ASN A 70 -9.17 8.65 -1.81
CA ASN A 70 -7.74 8.93 -1.89
C ASN A 70 -7.45 10.07 -2.89
N PHE A 71 -8.12 10.09 -4.05
CA PHE A 71 -8.00 11.18 -5.03
C PHE A 71 -8.41 12.53 -4.45
N ARG A 72 -9.55 12.57 -3.74
CA ARG A 72 -10.04 13.77 -3.07
C ARG A 72 -9.10 14.22 -1.94
N ASN A 73 -8.52 13.28 -1.19
CA ASN A 73 -7.55 13.58 -0.13
C ASN A 73 -6.31 14.31 -0.67
N ILE A 74 -5.80 13.89 -1.83
CA ILE A 74 -4.60 14.48 -2.44
C ILE A 74 -4.91 15.74 -3.27
N ASN A 75 -6.02 15.79 -4.00
CA ASN A 75 -6.33 16.89 -4.93
C ASN A 75 -7.26 17.97 -4.35
N LYS A 76 -7.90 17.71 -3.20
CA LYS A 76 -8.88 18.60 -2.54
C LYS A 76 -10.07 18.98 -3.43
N ARG A 77 -10.39 18.13 -4.40
CA ARG A 77 -11.52 18.27 -5.33
C ARG A 77 -12.01 16.90 -5.77
N ASP A 78 -13.18 16.86 -6.41
CA ASP A 78 -13.69 15.62 -7.00
C ASP A 78 -12.98 15.26 -8.32
N VAL A 79 -13.13 13.99 -8.70
CA VAL A 79 -12.65 13.43 -9.97
C VAL A 79 -13.44 14.06 -11.13
N VAL A 80 -12.71 14.52 -12.13
CA VAL A 80 -13.27 14.92 -13.42
C VAL A 80 -13.19 13.72 -14.36
N TRP A 81 -14.31 13.03 -14.57
CA TRP A 81 -14.33 11.71 -15.24
C TRP A 81 -13.98 11.72 -16.74
N ASN A 82 -13.93 12.90 -17.37
CA ASN A 82 -13.42 13.06 -18.74
C ASN A 82 -11.96 13.57 -18.79
N SER A 83 -11.31 13.75 -17.64
CA SER A 83 -9.88 14.14 -17.56
C SER A 83 -9.01 12.89 -17.54
N GLU A 84 -8.22 12.70 -18.60
CA GLU A 84 -7.26 11.59 -18.68
C GLU A 84 -6.25 11.62 -17.52
N LYS A 85 -5.84 12.81 -17.06
CA LYS A 85 -4.94 12.97 -15.91
C LYS A 85 -5.59 12.48 -14.61
N ASP A 86 -6.88 12.72 -14.42
CA ASP A 86 -7.59 12.29 -13.23
C ASP A 86 -7.78 10.78 -13.22
N LEU A 87 -8.22 10.23 -14.36
CA LEU A 87 -8.38 8.78 -14.54
C LEU A 87 -7.03 8.05 -14.36
N ASN A 88 -5.96 8.60 -14.93
CA ASN A 88 -4.62 8.07 -14.70
C ASN A 88 -4.24 8.16 -13.22
N THR A 89 -4.54 9.25 -12.52
CA THR A 89 -4.28 9.35 -11.08
C THR A 89 -5.00 8.25 -10.29
N LEU A 90 -6.27 7.95 -10.63
CA LEU A 90 -7.02 6.85 -10.00
C LEU A 90 -6.36 5.48 -10.24
N ARG A 91 -5.82 5.22 -11.44
CA ARG A 91 -5.07 3.99 -11.74
C ARG A 91 -3.84 3.82 -10.84
N TYR A 92 -3.11 4.91 -10.57
CA TYR A 92 -1.95 4.86 -9.68
C TYR A 92 -2.35 4.66 -8.21
N ILE A 93 -3.44 5.28 -7.78
CA ILE A 93 -4.00 5.06 -6.43
C ILE A 93 -4.42 3.60 -6.26
N ARG A 94 -5.13 3.03 -7.25
CA ARG A 94 -5.52 1.60 -7.26
C ARG A 94 -4.30 0.71 -7.08
N ARG A 95 -3.23 0.98 -7.85
CA ARG A 95 -1.98 0.23 -7.77
C ARG A 95 -1.32 0.33 -6.40
N ALA A 96 -1.27 1.53 -5.81
CA ALA A 96 -0.68 1.74 -4.50
C ALA A 96 -1.46 0.99 -3.40
N SER A 97 -2.79 1.02 -3.46
CA SER A 97 -3.66 0.26 -2.56
C SER A 97 -3.45 -1.25 -2.69
N LEU A 98 -3.36 -1.77 -3.91
CA LEU A 98 -3.07 -3.19 -4.13
C LEU A 98 -1.69 -3.60 -3.60
N ASP A 99 -0.67 -2.75 -3.77
CA ASP A 99 0.64 -3.01 -3.17
C ASP A 99 0.53 -3.11 -1.64
N VAL A 100 -0.17 -2.19 -0.99
CA VAL A 100 -0.41 -2.25 0.46
C VAL A 100 -1.07 -3.56 0.89
N MET A 101 -2.06 -4.04 0.13
CA MET A 101 -2.72 -5.32 0.39
C MET A 101 -1.70 -6.48 0.32
N TRP A 102 -0.91 -6.53 -0.74
CA TRP A 102 0.10 -7.57 -0.98
C TRP A 102 1.38 -7.43 -0.15
N SER A 103 1.42 -6.51 0.81
CA SER A 103 2.42 -6.48 1.88
C SER A 103 2.23 -7.61 2.92
N ARG A 104 1.12 -8.39 2.83
CA ARG A 104 0.78 -9.49 3.73
C ARG A 104 0.53 -10.78 2.94
N GLU A 105 0.88 -11.92 3.54
CA GLU A 105 0.58 -13.24 2.97
C GLU A 105 -0.92 -13.54 2.99
N SER A 106 -1.39 -14.28 1.98
CA SER A 106 -2.80 -14.60 1.80
C SER A 106 -3.39 -15.37 2.99
N ASP A 107 -2.63 -16.32 3.55
CA ASP A 107 -3.04 -17.09 4.72
C ASP A 107 -3.23 -16.18 5.95
N THR A 108 -2.32 -15.22 6.16
CA THR A 108 -2.45 -14.25 7.26
C THR A 108 -3.73 -13.42 7.12
N VAL A 109 -4.08 -12.98 5.91
CA VAL A 109 -5.31 -12.20 5.69
C VAL A 109 -6.54 -13.05 5.92
N ARG A 110 -6.58 -14.24 5.32
CA ARG A 110 -7.68 -15.18 5.43
C ARG A 110 -7.93 -15.59 6.87
N ASP A 111 -6.89 -15.98 7.58
CA ASP A 111 -7.01 -16.54 8.92
C ASP A 111 -7.38 -15.45 9.94
N ASN A 112 -6.83 -14.24 9.81
CA ASN A 112 -7.24 -13.09 10.62
C ASN A 112 -8.71 -12.70 10.38
N PHE A 113 -9.16 -12.66 9.12
CA PHE A 113 -10.55 -12.33 8.79
C PHE A 113 -11.52 -13.41 9.29
N ARG A 114 -11.19 -14.70 9.10
CA ARG A 114 -11.99 -15.82 9.62
C ARG A 114 -12.07 -15.81 11.14
N ARG A 115 -10.95 -15.56 11.82
CA ARG A 115 -10.90 -15.43 13.29
C ARG A 115 -11.84 -14.32 13.75
N MET A 116 -11.70 -13.13 13.18
CA MET A 116 -12.55 -11.98 13.46
C MET A 116 -14.04 -12.30 13.31
N GLN A 117 -14.45 -12.95 12.22
CA GLN A 117 -15.85 -13.34 12.00
C GLN A 117 -16.34 -14.35 13.04
N LYS A 118 -15.52 -15.37 13.35
CA LYS A 118 -15.86 -16.41 14.32
C LYS A 118 -16.01 -15.84 15.73
N ASP A 119 -15.04 -15.04 16.16
CA ASP A 119 -15.04 -14.45 17.50
C ASP A 119 -16.22 -13.51 17.68
N TRP A 120 -16.52 -12.66 16.67
CA TRP A 120 -17.69 -11.78 16.70
C TRP A 120 -19.00 -12.55 16.77
N LYS A 121 -19.18 -13.58 15.92
CA LYS A 121 -20.39 -14.38 15.91
C LYS A 121 -20.61 -15.09 17.25
N SER A 122 -19.57 -15.74 17.77
CA SER A 122 -19.63 -16.45 19.06
C SER A 122 -19.96 -15.49 20.21
N ALA A 123 -19.34 -14.30 20.23
CA ALA A 123 -19.59 -13.32 21.28
C ALA A 123 -21.03 -12.78 21.25
N GLN A 124 -21.61 -12.56 20.07
CA GLN A 124 -23.00 -12.10 19.92
C GLN A 124 -24.04 -13.16 20.34
N GLU A 125 -23.69 -14.44 20.27
CA GLU A 125 -24.58 -15.54 20.70
C GLU A 125 -24.67 -15.64 22.23
N GLU A 126 -23.61 -15.29 22.96
CA GLU A 126 -23.54 -15.47 24.42
C GLU A 126 -23.60 -14.17 25.22
N LEU A 127 -23.16 -13.05 24.66
CA LEU A 127 -22.95 -11.79 25.38
C LEU A 127 -23.88 -10.70 24.85
N ASN A 128 -24.44 -9.91 25.77
CA ASN A 128 -25.16 -8.68 25.43
C ASN A 128 -24.18 -7.52 25.20
N ILE A 129 -23.36 -7.61 24.15
CA ILE A 129 -22.39 -6.57 23.76
C ILE A 129 -22.83 -5.88 22.47
N GLY A 130 -22.67 -4.56 22.41
CA GLY A 130 -22.89 -3.77 21.20
C GLY A 130 -21.78 -3.94 20.16
N ASN A 131 -21.81 -3.14 19.10
CA ASN A 131 -20.79 -3.17 18.05
C ASN A 131 -19.40 -2.81 18.61
N VAL A 132 -18.45 -3.76 18.53
CA VAL A 132 -17.05 -3.56 18.93
C VAL A 132 -16.14 -3.16 17.76
N PHE A 133 -16.64 -3.21 16.52
CA PHE A 133 -15.85 -2.83 15.36
C PHE A 133 -15.64 -1.33 15.33
N PRO A 134 -14.38 -0.87 15.18
CA PRO A 134 -14.11 0.54 15.00
C PRO A 134 -14.79 1.04 13.73
N LYS A 135 -15.24 2.29 13.76
CA LYS A 135 -15.75 2.95 12.56
C LYS A 135 -14.62 3.03 11.53
N MET A 136 -14.82 2.37 10.39
CA MET A 136 -13.85 2.33 9.31
C MET A 136 -13.87 3.62 8.49
N GLY A 137 -12.73 3.96 7.88
CA GLY A 137 -12.53 5.17 7.10
C GLY A 137 -12.12 6.38 7.96
N ARG A 138 -11.57 7.42 7.31
CA ARG A 138 -11.14 8.64 8.01
C ARG A 138 -12.29 9.65 8.13
N PRO A 139 -12.33 10.41 9.26
CA PRO A 139 -13.32 11.47 9.43
C PRO A 139 -13.00 12.71 8.57
N GLU A 140 -11.72 12.94 8.30
CA GLU A 140 -11.19 14.14 7.65
C GLU A 140 -10.56 13.82 6.29
N MET A 141 -10.68 14.77 5.36
CA MET A 141 -10.15 14.66 4.00
C MET A 141 -8.70 15.15 3.95
N GLU A 142 -7.77 14.28 4.34
CA GLU A 142 -6.33 14.56 4.40
C GLU A 142 -5.51 13.42 3.79
N ASP A 143 -4.38 13.75 3.14
CA ASP A 143 -3.42 12.72 2.69
C ASP A 143 -2.49 12.31 3.83
N LYS A 144 -3.05 11.68 4.85
CA LYS A 144 -2.28 11.23 6.02
C LYS A 144 -1.31 10.10 5.69
N ASN A 145 -1.66 9.27 4.72
CA ASN A 145 -0.93 8.05 4.39
C ASN A 145 0.20 8.28 3.35
N GLY A 146 0.35 9.49 2.82
CA GLY A 146 1.37 9.81 1.81
C GLY A 146 1.04 9.23 0.44
N ILE A 147 -0.24 9.12 0.09
CA ILE A 147 -0.73 8.64 -1.20
C ILE A 147 -0.12 9.44 -2.35
N GLY A 148 -0.03 10.76 -2.22
CA GLY A 148 0.58 11.62 -3.24
C GLY A 148 2.02 11.21 -3.54
N VAL A 149 2.80 10.94 -2.49
CA VAL A 149 4.20 10.48 -2.63
C VAL A 149 4.27 9.07 -3.22
N ALA A 150 3.34 8.19 -2.83
CA ALA A 150 3.26 6.82 -3.38
C ALA A 150 2.95 6.85 -4.90
N VAL A 151 2.06 7.73 -5.35
CA VAL A 151 1.78 7.95 -6.78
C VAL A 151 3.04 8.42 -7.52
N VAL A 152 3.81 9.34 -6.95
CA VAL A 152 5.09 9.80 -7.55
C VAL A 152 6.12 8.67 -7.60
N MET A 153 6.17 7.81 -6.57
CA MET A 153 7.03 6.61 -6.56
C MET A 153 6.68 5.64 -7.69
N LEU A 154 5.39 5.33 -7.86
CA LEU A 154 4.89 4.50 -8.95
C LEU A 154 5.12 5.15 -10.34
N HIS A 155 5.05 6.47 -10.44
CA HIS A 155 5.40 7.15 -11.69
C HIS A 155 6.90 7.04 -12.01
N THR A 156 7.72 7.17 -10.98
CA THR A 156 9.17 7.00 -11.09
C THR A 156 9.54 5.56 -11.47
N SER A 157 8.80 4.56 -11.00
CA SER A 157 9.09 3.15 -11.31
C SER A 157 9.02 2.82 -12.79
N LYS A 158 8.25 3.58 -13.58
CA LYS A 158 8.13 3.39 -15.02
C LYS A 158 9.34 3.87 -15.82
N ARG A 159 10.26 4.64 -15.22
CA ARG A 159 11.44 5.15 -15.91
C ARG A 159 12.38 4.00 -16.26
N LYS A 160 13.10 4.14 -17.37
CA LYS A 160 14.10 3.16 -17.82
C LYS A 160 15.24 3.05 -16.80
N GLY A 161 15.61 1.82 -16.45
CA GLY A 161 16.79 1.53 -15.65
C GLY A 161 18.06 1.46 -16.48
N ARG A 162 19.23 1.44 -15.81
CA ARG A 162 20.53 1.32 -16.51
C ARG A 162 20.69 -0.03 -17.23
N TYR A 163 20.09 -1.09 -16.66
CA TYR A 163 20.19 -2.47 -17.14
C TYR A 163 18.84 -3.19 -17.19
N SER A 164 17.72 -2.45 -17.11
CA SER A 164 16.36 -2.99 -17.07
C SER A 164 15.40 -1.99 -17.70
N ASP A 165 14.27 -2.47 -18.23
CA ASP A 165 13.22 -1.63 -18.80
C ASP A 165 12.56 -0.71 -17.76
N HIS A 166 12.66 -1.06 -16.47
CA HIS A 166 12.14 -0.29 -15.36
C HIS A 166 13.21 -0.02 -14.30
N LEU A 167 13.02 1.05 -13.51
CA LEU A 167 13.89 1.33 -12.37
C LEU A 167 13.74 0.25 -11.32
N GLN A 168 14.86 -0.16 -10.73
CA GLN A 168 14.86 -1.09 -9.61
C GLN A 168 14.27 -0.43 -8.35
N VAL A 169 13.63 -1.24 -7.51
CA VAL A 169 12.97 -0.82 -6.27
C VAL A 169 13.89 0.01 -5.37
N GLU A 170 15.16 -0.37 -5.27
CA GLU A 170 16.14 0.34 -4.45
C GLU A 170 16.49 1.75 -4.97
N THR A 171 16.29 2.01 -6.26
CA THR A 171 16.42 3.35 -6.81
C THR A 171 15.13 4.14 -6.59
N ILE A 172 13.97 3.50 -6.77
CA ILE A 172 12.66 4.14 -6.59
C ILE A 172 12.46 4.61 -5.14
N ARG A 173 12.91 3.84 -4.14
CA ARG A 173 12.79 4.22 -2.71
C ARG A 173 13.42 5.57 -2.37
N LYS A 174 14.40 6.04 -3.17
CA LYS A 174 15.01 7.38 -3.00
C LYS A 174 13.99 8.51 -3.15
N THR A 175 12.86 8.25 -3.80
CA THR A 175 11.73 9.19 -3.87
C THR A 175 11.16 9.51 -2.48
N ALA A 176 10.98 8.49 -1.64
CA ALA A 176 10.55 8.70 -0.26
C ALA A 176 11.62 9.43 0.56
N THR A 177 12.90 9.15 0.28
CA THR A 177 14.03 9.81 0.96
C THR A 177 14.06 11.32 0.70
N TRP A 178 13.97 11.78 -0.56
CA TRP A 178 13.99 13.23 -0.81
C TRP A 178 12.76 13.91 -0.22
N TYR A 179 11.59 13.25 -0.26
CA TYR A 179 10.37 13.80 0.33
C TYR A 179 10.53 13.96 1.85
N MET A 180 11.09 12.95 2.52
CA MET A 180 11.38 13.01 3.95
C MET A 180 12.32 14.18 4.27
N ASN A 181 13.42 14.32 3.53
CA ASN A 181 14.36 15.43 3.76
C ASN A 181 13.70 16.79 3.58
N ALA A 182 12.85 16.95 2.55
CA ALA A 182 12.09 18.18 2.35
C ALA A 182 11.05 18.43 3.45
N TYR A 183 10.38 17.38 3.92
CA TYR A 183 9.40 17.45 5.00
C TYR A 183 10.07 17.92 6.30
N THR A 184 11.15 17.25 6.73
CA THR A 184 11.90 17.61 7.94
C THR A 184 12.50 19.02 7.87
N ALA A 185 12.96 19.45 6.69
CA ALA A 185 13.47 20.80 6.50
C ALA A 185 12.40 21.89 6.70
N ILE A 186 11.11 21.57 6.53
CA ILE A 186 10.00 22.52 6.68
C ILE A 186 9.41 22.45 8.08
N THR A 187 9.22 21.23 8.62
CA THR A 187 8.56 21.07 9.91
C THR A 187 9.47 21.37 11.07
N GLU A 188 10.80 21.36 10.86
CA GLU A 188 11.80 21.40 11.92
C GLU A 188 11.43 20.41 13.04
N GLU A 189 10.77 19.28 12.69
CA GLU A 189 10.43 18.25 13.65
C GLU A 189 11.75 17.80 14.26
N ASP A 190 12.01 18.29 15.48
CA ASP A 190 12.99 17.70 16.37
C ASP A 190 12.70 16.22 16.36
N ASP A 191 13.75 15.45 16.13
CA ASP A 191 13.83 14.01 16.13
C ASP A 191 13.17 13.48 17.44
N GLY A 192 11.84 13.37 17.41
CA GLY A 192 11.00 13.26 18.59
C GLY A 192 11.15 11.90 19.24
N THR A 193 11.03 11.86 20.56
CA THR A 193 11.02 10.71 21.48
C THR A 193 11.83 9.49 21.02
N LEU A 194 13.01 9.30 21.62
CA LEU A 194 13.81 8.07 21.48
C LEU A 194 12.96 6.84 21.83
N PHE A 195 12.68 6.01 20.84
CA PHE A 195 12.35 4.61 21.09
C PHE A 195 13.63 3.80 20.93
N ALA A 196 14.05 3.16 22.02
CA ALA A 196 15.13 2.18 21.99
C ALA A 196 14.49 0.80 21.76
N SER A 197 14.84 0.17 20.63
CA SER A 197 14.64 -1.25 20.40
C SER A 197 15.89 -1.77 19.71
N ASP A 198 16.54 -2.78 20.30
CA ASP A 198 17.70 -3.50 19.75
C ASP A 198 18.76 -2.57 19.09
N ASP A 199 19.39 -1.70 19.90
CA ASP A 199 20.52 -0.82 19.55
C ASP A 199 20.27 0.21 18.42
N LYS A 200 19.02 0.40 17.98
CA LYS A 200 18.68 1.44 17.00
C LYS A 200 17.86 2.54 17.65
N THR A 201 18.37 3.76 17.58
CA THR A 201 17.61 4.96 17.94
C THR A 201 16.56 5.22 16.87
N MET A 202 15.28 5.21 17.26
CA MET A 202 14.17 5.56 16.38
C MET A 202 13.53 6.87 16.82
N PHE A 203 13.31 7.75 15.85
CA PHE A 203 12.64 9.03 16.05
C PHE A 203 11.17 8.95 15.60
N ALA A 204 10.27 9.40 16.47
CA ALA A 204 8.90 9.71 16.11
C ALA A 204 8.90 10.80 15.03
N SER A 205 8.18 10.59 13.94
CA SER A 205 7.92 11.64 12.96
C SER A 205 6.49 11.53 12.48
N SER A 206 5.87 12.69 12.25
CA SER A 206 4.52 12.75 11.67
C SER A 206 4.53 12.70 10.14
N SER A 207 5.71 12.56 9.51
CA SER A 207 5.85 12.46 8.06
C SER A 207 4.94 11.39 7.46
N PRO A 208 4.15 11.73 6.41
CA PRO A 208 3.27 10.78 5.71
C PRO A 208 3.99 9.52 5.21
N THR A 209 5.29 9.65 4.87
CA THR A 209 6.12 8.53 4.39
C THR A 209 6.60 7.58 5.48
N ARG A 210 6.44 7.92 6.77
CA ARG A 210 6.74 7.02 7.90
C ARG A 210 5.53 6.27 8.42
N THR A 211 4.33 6.53 7.87
CA THR A 211 3.12 5.84 8.30
C THR A 211 3.19 4.33 8.03
N LYS A 212 2.49 3.55 8.86
CA LYS A 212 2.33 2.10 8.65
C LYS A 212 1.76 1.76 7.27
N TRP A 213 0.86 2.61 6.75
CA TRP A 213 0.33 2.47 5.39
C TRP A 213 1.46 2.59 4.35
N PHE A 214 2.29 3.63 4.44
CA PHE A 214 3.37 3.87 3.48
C PHE A 214 4.46 2.80 3.53
N GLN A 215 4.81 2.32 4.73
CA GLN A 215 5.72 1.19 4.90
C GLN A 215 5.21 -0.09 4.22
N ARG A 216 3.90 -0.36 4.33
CA ARG A 216 3.27 -1.50 3.64
C ARG A 216 3.23 -1.32 2.14
N PHE A 217 2.96 -0.10 1.67
CA PHE A 217 3.04 0.23 0.26
C PHE A 217 4.44 -0.10 -0.29
N GLN A 218 5.51 0.36 0.37
CA GLN A 218 6.88 0.08 -0.06
C GLN A 218 7.21 -1.41 -0.04
N LEU A 219 6.80 -2.15 0.99
CA LEU A 219 7.00 -3.60 1.08
C LEU A 219 6.23 -4.34 -0.02
N GLY A 220 4.98 -3.98 -0.25
CA GLY A 220 4.14 -4.53 -1.31
C GLY A 220 4.67 -4.26 -2.71
N MET A 221 5.10 -3.01 -2.95
CA MET A 221 5.74 -2.61 -4.20
C MET A 221 7.03 -3.41 -4.42
N LYS A 222 7.84 -3.63 -3.37
CA LYS A 222 9.03 -4.49 -3.43
C LYS A 222 8.69 -5.92 -3.80
N ARG A 223 7.67 -6.52 -3.15
CA ARG A 223 7.20 -7.88 -3.45
C ARG A 223 6.63 -8.01 -4.86
N ARG A 224 5.91 -6.99 -5.34
CA ARG A 224 5.37 -6.97 -6.69
C ARG A 224 6.49 -6.88 -7.72
N MET A 225 7.42 -5.94 -7.57
CA MET A 225 8.45 -5.66 -8.57
C MET A 225 9.64 -6.61 -8.52
N GLY A 226 9.87 -7.24 -7.36
CA GLY A 226 11.06 -8.03 -7.10
C GLY A 226 12.28 -7.21 -6.75
N VAL A 227 13.31 -7.94 -6.32
CA VAL A 227 14.68 -7.43 -6.26
C VAL A 227 15.42 -8.16 -7.36
N THR A 228 16.22 -7.43 -8.13
CA THR A 228 17.17 -8.04 -9.06
C THR A 228 18.53 -7.76 -8.47
N ARG A 229 19.17 -8.77 -7.88
CA ARG A 229 20.57 -8.68 -7.48
C ARG A 229 21.45 -8.96 -8.71
N LYS A 230 22.71 -8.60 -8.59
CA LYS A 230 23.71 -8.66 -9.66
C LYS A 230 24.81 -9.60 -9.23
#